data_AF-A0A419GWU4-F1
#
_entry.id   AF-A0A419GWU4-F1
#
_cell.length_a   1.000
_cell.length_b   1.000
_cell.length_c   1.000
_cell.angle_alpha   90.00
_cell.angle_beta   90.00
_cell.angle_gamma   90.00
#
_symmetry.space_group_name_H-M   'P 1'
#
loop_
_entity.id
_entity.type
_entity.pdbx_description
1 polymer ?
#
loop_
_entity_poly.entity_id
_entity_poly.type
_entity_poly.pdbx_seq_one_letter_code
_entity_poly.pdbx_strand_id
1 'polypeptide(L)'
;MADDLKILVVDDEPIIIRSCETVLKSEGYNVEGTLSAKDAILKMEQRPYDLVFTDLKMPEVDGITLIRWIKQKRPDTGIVIITGYPSQDTIKDALELGIIDYVPKPFTPSVLLDVTQRAVTWVKGKTPVVHKEKEELPPAMIQEMDRVINQYKNKPGSSIPVLQRCQEIVGYLPPEVQKRIAKGLNMTPAEIHSIVSFYSYFTMKPRGDHNIRICLGTACYVKRVEEVLNKIKEGLKIDVGEVTEDKKFSLETVRCLGACGLAPVMVIDEETYGAMNPKKVPEILKEYA
;
A
#
# COMPACT_ATOMS: atom_id res chain seq x y z
N MET A 1 20.09 16.42 14.40
CA MET A 1 21.31 16.66 13.62
C MET A 1 21.29 15.69 12.43
N ALA A 2 20.79 16.16 11.30
CA ALA A 2 20.63 15.42 10.05
C ALA A 2 21.71 15.82 9.01
N ASP A 3 22.76 16.49 9.48
CA ASP A 3 23.48 17.54 8.75
C ASP A 3 24.61 17.10 7.81
N ASP A 4 24.77 15.82 7.47
CA ASP A 4 25.87 15.41 6.57
C ASP A 4 25.53 14.31 5.56
N LEU A 5 24.24 14.00 5.36
CA LEU A 5 23.84 13.06 4.30
C LEU A 5 23.92 13.73 2.93
N LYS A 6 24.63 13.07 2.01
CA LYS A 6 24.77 13.49 0.62
C LYS A 6 23.77 12.74 -0.25
N ILE A 7 22.83 13.49 -0.82
CA ILE A 7 21.75 12.98 -1.66
C ILE A 7 22.02 13.37 -3.11
N LEU A 8 21.96 12.41 -4.02
CA LEU A 8 21.98 12.63 -5.46
C LEU A 8 20.57 12.44 -6.03
N VAL A 9 20.10 13.39 -6.83
CA VAL A 9 18.82 13.28 -7.56
C VAL A 9 19.11 13.17 -9.06
N VAL A 10 18.59 12.14 -9.69
CA VAL A 10 18.79 11.82 -11.10
C VAL A 10 17.43 11.79 -11.79
N ASP A 11 17.18 12.75 -12.67
CA ASP A 11 15.93 12.86 -13.41
C ASP A 11 16.18 13.62 -14.71
N ASP A 12 15.64 13.18 -15.84
CA ASP A 12 15.80 13.87 -17.11
C ASP A 12 15.00 15.18 -17.19
N GLU A 13 14.09 15.41 -16.25
CA GLU A 13 13.30 16.64 -16.12
C GLU A 13 13.94 17.62 -15.12
N PRO A 14 14.47 18.78 -15.58
CA PRO A 14 15.10 19.77 -14.69
C PRO A 14 14.16 20.31 -13.59
N ILE A 15 12.85 20.30 -13.86
CA ILE A 15 11.81 20.74 -12.93
C ILE A 15 11.73 19.80 -11.73
N ILE A 16 11.82 18.49 -11.96
CA ILE A 16 11.77 17.49 -10.90
C ILE A 16 13.00 17.58 -10.02
N ILE A 17 14.19 17.72 -10.62
CA ILE A 17 15.44 17.98 -9.87
C ILE A 17 15.29 19.21 -8.99
N ARG A 18 14.85 20.34 -9.56
CA ARG A 18 14.74 21.60 -8.82
C ARG A 18 13.71 21.51 -7.69
N SER A 19 12.61 20.80 -7.92
CA SER A 19 11.61 20.53 -6.88
C SER A 19 12.21 19.73 -5.73
N CYS A 20 12.89 18.62 -6.03
CA CYS A 20 13.54 17.79 -5.03
C CYS A 20 14.63 18.55 -4.26
N GLU A 21 15.49 19.29 -4.97
CA GLU A 21 16.52 20.11 -4.34
C GLU A 21 15.93 21.16 -3.40
N THR A 22 14.86 21.85 -3.81
CA THR A 22 14.23 22.89 -3.00
C THR A 22 13.68 22.30 -1.70
N VAL A 23 12.93 21.19 -1.81
CA VAL A 23 12.31 20.53 -0.66
C VAL A 23 13.37 19.93 0.27
N LEU A 24 14.32 19.17 -0.27
CA LEU A 24 15.30 18.45 0.55
C LEU A 24 16.35 19.39 1.17
N LYS A 25 16.78 20.45 0.47
CA LYS A 25 17.69 21.45 1.07
C LYS A 25 17.00 22.24 2.18
N SER A 26 15.68 22.44 2.10
CA SER A 26 14.93 23.11 3.17
C SER A 26 14.91 22.32 4.49
N GLU A 27 15.07 21.00 4.42
CA GLU A 27 15.23 20.10 5.57
C GLU A 27 16.68 19.92 6.03
N GLY A 28 17.63 20.63 5.41
CA GLY A 28 19.05 20.60 5.80
C GLY A 28 19.89 19.49 5.14
N TYR A 29 19.36 18.80 4.13
CA TYR A 29 20.13 17.79 3.39
C TYR A 29 21.05 18.42 2.33
N ASN A 30 22.23 17.82 2.11
CA ASN A 30 23.12 18.21 1.03
C ASN A 30 22.69 17.49 -0.26
N VAL A 31 22.03 18.22 -1.17
CA VAL A 31 21.41 17.64 -2.36
C VAL A 31 22.00 18.20 -3.65
N GLU A 32 22.29 17.30 -4.58
CA GLU A 32 22.78 17.64 -5.92
C GLU A 32 22.01 16.91 -7.00
N GLY A 33 21.68 17.62 -8.08
CA GLY A 33 21.00 17.07 -9.26
C GLY A 33 21.91 16.63 -10.41
N THR A 34 21.42 15.68 -11.21
CA THR A 34 21.94 15.33 -12.55
C THR A 34 20.82 14.98 -13.50
N LEU A 35 20.99 15.34 -14.78
CA LEU A 35 19.99 15.11 -15.83
C LEU A 35 20.07 13.73 -16.50
N SER A 36 21.09 12.94 -16.18
CA SER A 36 21.31 11.64 -16.82
C SER A 36 21.98 10.65 -15.87
N ALA A 37 21.72 9.35 -16.09
CA ALA A 37 22.41 8.28 -15.38
C ALA A 37 23.93 8.28 -15.64
N LYS A 38 24.40 8.73 -16.82
CA LYS A 38 25.83 8.84 -17.13
C LYS A 38 26.52 9.88 -16.24
N ASP A 39 25.91 11.05 -16.11
CA ASP A 39 26.43 12.12 -15.25
C ASP A 39 26.38 11.72 -13.77
N ALA A 40 25.34 10.97 -13.37
CA ALA A 40 25.23 10.41 -12.04
C ALA A 40 26.40 9.46 -11.74
N ILE A 41 26.70 8.51 -12.63
CA ILE A 41 27.85 7.59 -12.51
C ILE A 41 29.16 8.37 -12.37
N LEU A 42 29.42 9.34 -13.27
CA LEU A 42 30.65 10.13 -13.24
C LEU A 42 30.82 10.88 -11.91
N LYS A 43 29.73 11.45 -11.37
CA LYS A 43 29.75 12.11 -10.06
C LYS A 43 29.98 11.12 -8.91
N MET A 44 29.36 9.92 -8.96
CA MET A 44 29.50 8.89 -7.92
C MET A 44 30.90 8.22 -7.91
N GLU A 45 31.62 8.27 -9.03
CA GLU A 45 33.03 7.88 -9.09
C GLU A 45 33.93 8.90 -8.38
N GLN A 46 33.63 10.19 -8.52
CA GLN A 46 34.43 11.28 -7.93
C GLN A 46 34.18 11.46 -6.42
N ARG A 47 32.95 11.22 -5.95
CA ARG A 47 32.58 11.43 -4.54
C ARG A 47 31.51 10.44 -4.07
N PRO A 48 31.51 10.08 -2.78
CA PRO A 48 30.48 9.20 -2.23
C PRO A 48 29.15 9.95 -2.03
N TYR A 49 28.06 9.21 -2.22
CA TYR A 49 26.71 9.62 -1.85
C TYR A 49 26.06 8.53 -1.00
N ASP A 50 25.28 8.96 -0.03
CA ASP A 50 24.61 8.07 0.91
C ASP A 50 23.25 7.61 0.38
N LEU A 51 22.58 8.46 -0.40
CA LEU A 51 21.26 8.21 -0.94
C LEU A 51 21.16 8.73 -2.38
N VAL A 52 20.53 7.94 -3.25
CA VAL A 52 20.28 8.29 -4.65
C VAL A 52 18.79 8.20 -4.94
N PHE A 53 18.19 9.29 -5.41
CA PHE A 53 16.88 9.31 -6.03
C PHE A 53 17.06 9.22 -7.55
N THR A 54 16.43 8.26 -8.21
CA THR A 54 16.53 8.12 -9.67
C THR A 54 15.18 7.89 -10.33
N ASP A 55 14.92 8.59 -11.43
CA ASP A 55 13.86 8.21 -12.35
C ASP A 55 14.19 6.86 -13.01
N LEU A 56 13.17 6.06 -13.32
CA LEU A 56 13.37 4.76 -14.01
C LEU A 56 13.52 4.90 -15.52
N LYS A 57 12.89 5.91 -16.12
CA LYS A 57 12.77 6.11 -17.57
C LYS A 57 13.49 7.39 -17.97
N MET A 58 14.80 7.29 -18.11
CA MET A 58 15.63 8.36 -18.66
C MET A 58 16.08 8.04 -20.09
N PRO A 59 16.35 9.07 -20.93
CA PRO A 59 16.98 8.91 -22.23
C PRO A 59 18.39 8.30 -22.11
N GLU A 60 18.80 7.58 -23.16
CA GLU A 60 20.11 6.92 -23.31
C GLU A 60 20.41 5.75 -22.35
N VAL A 61 20.37 5.99 -21.05
CA VAL A 61 20.66 5.01 -19.99
C VAL A 61 19.54 5.07 -18.97
N ASP A 62 18.85 3.94 -18.79
CA ASP A 62 17.71 3.83 -17.88
C ASP A 62 18.14 3.83 -16.40
N GLY A 63 17.18 4.12 -15.53
CA GLY A 63 17.41 4.08 -14.08
C GLY A 63 17.81 2.69 -13.59
N ILE A 64 17.34 1.63 -14.26
CA ILE A 64 17.68 0.23 -13.91
C ILE A 64 19.18 -0.03 -14.05
N THR A 65 19.80 0.45 -15.14
CA THR A 65 21.24 0.32 -15.37
C THR A 65 22.04 1.06 -14.30
N LEU A 66 21.59 2.27 -13.92
CA LEU A 66 22.19 3.02 -12.82
C LEU A 66 22.10 2.23 -11.50
N ILE A 67 20.92 1.69 -11.17
CA ILE A 67 20.70 0.91 -9.94
C ILE A 67 21.64 -0.30 -9.90
N ARG A 68 21.75 -1.05 -10.99
CA ARG A 68 22.66 -2.20 -11.09
C ARG A 68 24.12 -1.80 -10.88
N TRP A 69 24.54 -0.69 -11.49
CA TRP A 69 25.89 -0.16 -11.31
C TRP A 69 26.16 0.23 -9.85
N ILE A 70 25.23 0.94 -9.21
CA ILE A 70 25.34 1.34 -7.80
C ILE A 70 25.45 0.11 -6.91
N LYS A 71 24.59 -0.90 -7.09
CA LYS A 71 24.66 -2.13 -6.29
C LYS A 71 25.97 -2.90 -6.46
N GLN A 72 26.56 -2.89 -7.65
CA GLN A 72 27.82 -3.57 -7.91
C GLN A 72 29.03 -2.83 -7.32
N LYS A 73 29.05 -1.50 -7.36
CA LYS A 73 30.22 -0.67 -6.99
C LYS A 73 30.13 -0.04 -5.61
N ARG A 74 28.92 0.25 -5.14
CA ARG A 74 28.59 1.01 -3.92
C ARG A 74 27.36 0.38 -3.23
N PRO A 75 27.44 -0.87 -2.75
CA PRO A 75 26.28 -1.57 -2.19
C PRO A 75 25.69 -0.90 -0.93
N ASP A 76 26.49 -0.10 -0.23
CA ASP A 76 26.09 0.67 0.96
C ASP A 76 25.24 1.90 0.63
N THR A 77 25.17 2.34 -0.64
CA THR A 77 24.37 3.49 -1.04
C THR A 77 22.89 3.12 -1.08
N GLY A 78 22.08 3.92 -0.38
CA GLY A 78 20.63 3.83 -0.43
C GLY A 78 20.09 4.26 -1.78
N ILE A 79 19.06 3.58 -2.28
CA ILE A 79 18.46 3.87 -3.58
C ILE A 79 16.97 4.07 -3.40
N VAL A 80 16.43 5.18 -3.89
CA VAL A 80 15.00 5.47 -3.97
C VAL A 80 14.65 5.76 -5.42
N ILE A 81 13.52 5.24 -5.88
CA ILE A 81 13.05 5.45 -7.25
C ILE A 81 12.04 6.59 -7.31
N ILE A 82 12.06 7.37 -8.38
CA ILE A 82 10.98 8.27 -8.76
C ILE A 82 10.30 7.66 -10.01
N THR A 83 8.97 7.51 -10.04
CA THR A 83 8.28 6.82 -11.16
C THR A 83 6.88 7.35 -11.45
N GLY A 84 6.56 7.63 -12.72
CA GLY A 84 5.30 8.23 -13.13
C GLY A 84 4.09 7.30 -13.34
N TYR A 85 4.27 5.98 -13.26
CA TYR A 85 3.14 5.05 -13.17
C TYR A 85 3.68 3.69 -12.71
N PRO A 86 3.47 3.28 -11.45
CA PRO A 86 3.87 1.96 -11.01
C PRO A 86 2.99 0.92 -11.69
N SER A 87 3.51 0.24 -12.73
CA SER A 87 2.96 -1.07 -13.08
C SER A 87 3.46 -2.10 -12.05
N GLN A 88 2.64 -3.12 -11.77
CA GLN A 88 2.98 -4.20 -10.84
C GLN A 88 4.33 -4.87 -11.16
N ASP A 89 4.69 -4.95 -12.44
CA ASP A 89 5.94 -5.57 -12.89
C ASP A 89 7.14 -4.65 -12.67
N THR A 90 6.99 -3.35 -12.94
CA THR A 90 8.08 -2.36 -12.74
C THR A 90 8.43 -2.22 -11.25
N ILE A 91 7.44 -2.30 -10.35
CA ILE A 91 7.70 -2.32 -8.90
C ILE A 91 8.47 -3.58 -8.49
N LYS A 92 8.07 -4.76 -9.01
CA LYS A 92 8.73 -6.02 -8.63
C LYS A 92 10.20 -6.03 -9.05
N ASP A 93 10.48 -5.65 -10.29
CA ASP A 93 11.86 -5.60 -10.81
C ASP A 93 12.72 -4.63 -9.99
N ALA A 94 12.15 -3.47 -9.64
CA ALA A 94 12.81 -2.47 -8.82
C ALA A 94 13.09 -2.96 -7.38
N LEU A 95 12.16 -3.70 -6.78
CA LEU A 95 12.31 -4.28 -5.45
C LEU A 95 13.37 -5.39 -5.42
N GLU A 96 13.44 -6.24 -6.45
CA GLU A 96 14.46 -7.30 -6.56
C GLU A 96 15.89 -6.73 -6.62
N LEU A 97 16.04 -5.48 -7.07
CA LEU A 97 17.32 -4.78 -7.10
C LEU A 97 17.74 -4.20 -5.75
N GLY A 98 16.96 -4.38 -4.69
CA GLY A 98 17.31 -3.99 -3.33
C GLY A 98 17.27 -2.48 -3.08
N ILE A 99 16.35 -1.76 -3.74
CA ILE A 99 16.06 -0.36 -3.42
C ILE A 99 15.45 -0.24 -2.01
N ILE A 100 15.47 0.96 -1.46
CA ILE A 100 14.83 1.28 -0.19
C ILE A 100 13.33 1.52 -0.38
N ASP A 101 12.95 2.36 -1.35
CA ASP A 101 11.56 2.76 -1.57
C ASP A 101 11.36 3.45 -2.93
N TYR A 102 10.14 3.93 -3.21
CA TYR A 102 9.83 4.74 -4.39
C TYR A 102 8.91 5.94 -4.10
N VAL A 103 8.94 6.92 -5.01
CA VAL A 103 8.15 8.16 -5.02
C VAL A 103 7.33 8.18 -6.32
N PRO A 104 5.99 8.19 -6.26
CA PRO A 104 5.16 8.27 -7.47
C PRO A 104 5.17 9.70 -8.05
N LYS A 105 5.37 9.88 -9.37
CA LYS A 105 5.08 11.16 -10.06
C LYS A 105 3.60 11.18 -10.47
N PRO A 106 2.89 12.31 -10.32
CA PRO A 106 3.31 13.51 -9.61
C PRO A 106 3.30 13.30 -8.08
N PHE A 107 4.29 13.86 -7.38
CA PHE A 107 4.39 13.80 -5.91
C PHE A 107 4.21 15.17 -5.27
N THR A 108 3.76 15.17 -4.02
CA THR A 108 3.77 16.35 -3.15
C THR A 108 5.07 16.42 -2.34
N PRO A 109 5.46 17.60 -1.82
CA PRO A 109 6.61 17.71 -0.93
C PRO A 109 6.53 16.76 0.28
N SER A 110 5.35 16.58 0.87
CA SER A 110 5.16 15.67 2.00
C SER A 110 5.56 14.22 1.68
N VAL A 111 5.13 13.70 0.52
CA VAL A 111 5.47 12.33 0.09
C VAL A 111 6.97 12.17 -0.11
N LEU A 112 7.63 13.17 -0.72
CA LEU A 112 9.08 13.15 -0.91
C LEU A 112 9.82 13.13 0.44
N LEU A 113 9.39 13.95 1.40
CA LEU A 113 9.98 14.02 2.73
C LEU A 113 9.79 12.73 3.53
N ASP A 114 8.61 12.13 3.48
CA ASP A 114 8.33 10.86 4.17
C ASP A 114 9.23 9.74 3.65
N VAL A 115 9.39 9.64 2.33
CA VAL A 115 10.28 8.65 1.70
C VAL A 115 11.74 8.92 2.06
N THR A 116 12.16 10.18 2.04
CA THR A 116 13.51 10.58 2.44
C THR A 116 13.80 10.20 3.88
N GLN A 117 12.87 10.45 4.80
CA GLN A 117 13.05 10.14 6.22
C GLN A 117 13.23 8.63 6.46
N ARG A 118 12.46 7.79 5.74
CA ARG A 118 12.64 6.33 5.76
C ARG A 118 14.01 5.93 5.24
N ALA A 119 14.44 6.52 4.12
CA ALA A 119 15.73 6.21 3.53
C ALA A 119 16.91 6.66 4.39
N VAL A 120 16.82 7.84 5.01
CA VAL A 120 17.82 8.34 5.97
C VAL A 120 17.92 7.43 7.19
N THR A 121 16.78 6.93 7.69
CA THR A 121 16.74 5.98 8.80
C THR A 121 17.44 4.67 8.43
N TRP A 122 17.22 4.18 7.20
CA TRP A 122 17.92 3.00 6.67
C TRP A 122 19.44 3.20 6.60
N VAL A 123 19.89 4.34 6.04
CA VAL A 123 21.31 4.67 5.92
C VAL A 123 21.99 4.78 7.30
N LYS A 124 21.36 5.48 8.26
CA LYS A 124 21.91 5.67 9.61
C LYS A 124 21.88 4.39 10.45
N GLY A 125 21.02 3.44 10.13
CA GLY A 125 20.77 2.25 10.95
C GLY A 125 21.51 0.98 10.53
N LYS A 126 22.12 0.90 9.33
CA LYS A 126 22.76 -0.31 8.72
C LYS A 126 22.16 -1.66 9.19
N THR A 127 20.83 -1.69 9.32
CA THR A 127 20.07 -2.91 9.60
C THR A 127 19.29 -3.17 8.32
N PRO A 128 19.38 -4.38 7.74
CA PRO A 128 18.71 -4.67 6.49
C PRO A 128 17.22 -4.46 6.66
N VAL A 129 16.64 -3.73 5.69
CA VAL A 129 15.26 -3.82 5.26
C VAL A 129 14.25 -3.91 6.42
N VAL A 130 13.64 -2.77 6.78
CA VAL A 130 12.31 -2.84 7.40
C VAL A 130 11.38 -3.39 6.32
N HIS A 131 11.34 -4.72 6.27
CA HIS A 131 10.20 -5.46 5.78
C HIS A 131 8.99 -4.77 6.41
N LYS A 132 8.08 -4.22 5.60
CA LYS A 132 6.66 -4.30 5.99
C LYS A 132 6.48 -5.75 6.35
N GLU A 133 6.24 -6.03 7.63
CA GLU A 133 6.18 -7.37 8.19
C GLU A 133 5.54 -8.27 7.14
N LYS A 134 6.29 -9.30 6.70
CA LYS A 134 5.60 -10.54 6.40
C LYS A 134 4.86 -10.82 7.69
N GLU A 135 3.55 -10.57 7.70
CA GLU A 135 2.66 -11.17 8.67
C GLU A 135 2.76 -12.68 8.33
N GLU A 136 3.83 -13.32 8.82
CA GLU A 136 4.05 -14.74 8.66
C GLU A 136 2.90 -15.39 9.41
N LEU A 137 1.93 -15.88 8.63
CA LEU A 137 0.76 -16.54 9.17
C LEU A 137 1.23 -17.57 10.20
N PRO A 138 0.62 -17.62 11.39
CA PRO A 138 0.96 -18.61 12.39
C PRO A 138 1.05 -20.00 11.75
N PRO A 139 2.08 -20.81 12.05
CA PRO A 139 2.26 -22.13 11.43
C PRO A 139 1.01 -23.03 11.53
N ALA A 140 0.18 -22.82 12.56
CA ALA A 140 -1.11 -23.48 12.72
C ALA A 140 -2.12 -23.11 11.61
N MET A 141 -2.30 -21.81 11.30
CA MET A 141 -3.19 -21.36 10.21
C MET A 141 -2.70 -21.87 8.85
N ILE A 142 -1.39 -21.87 8.64
CA ILE A 142 -0.74 -22.41 7.44
C ILE A 142 -1.10 -23.89 7.24
N GLN A 143 -0.99 -24.71 8.29
CA GLN A 143 -1.36 -26.12 8.21
C GLN A 143 -2.85 -26.31 7.92
N GLU A 144 -3.71 -25.48 8.52
CA GLU A 144 -5.15 -25.56 8.32
C GLU A 144 -5.55 -25.20 6.89
N MET A 145 -4.97 -24.14 6.32
CA MET A 145 -5.12 -23.79 4.91
C MET A 145 -4.67 -24.93 3.99
N ASP A 146 -3.54 -25.58 4.27
CA ASP A 146 -3.07 -26.71 3.45
C ASP A 146 -4.05 -27.90 3.48
N ARG A 147 -4.66 -28.17 4.65
CA ARG A 147 -5.69 -29.20 4.76
C ARG A 147 -6.88 -28.87 3.88
N VAL A 148 -7.37 -27.63 3.93
CA VAL A 148 -8.46 -27.14 3.08
C VAL A 148 -8.08 -27.27 1.60
N ILE A 149 -6.91 -26.80 1.20
CA ILE A 149 -6.49 -26.84 -0.20
C ILE A 149 -6.39 -28.29 -0.70
N ASN A 150 -5.85 -29.21 0.11
CA ASN A 150 -5.75 -30.62 -0.24
C ASN A 150 -7.12 -31.31 -0.35
N GLN A 151 -8.11 -30.91 0.45
CA GLN A 151 -9.47 -31.46 0.37
C GLN A 151 -10.18 -31.15 -0.97
N TYR A 152 -9.79 -30.05 -1.63
CA TYR A 152 -10.45 -29.54 -2.83
C TYR A 152 -9.61 -29.60 -4.11
N LYS A 153 -8.36 -30.08 -4.02
CA LYS A 153 -7.33 -30.09 -5.08
C LYS A 153 -7.75 -30.70 -6.43
N ASN A 154 -8.73 -31.60 -6.44
CA ASN A 154 -9.17 -32.34 -7.65
C ASN A 154 -10.66 -32.14 -8.00
N LYS A 155 -11.32 -31.12 -7.44
CA LYS A 155 -12.73 -30.83 -7.75
C LYS A 155 -12.83 -29.65 -8.71
N PRO A 156 -13.57 -29.77 -9.84
CA PRO A 156 -13.82 -28.62 -10.70
C PRO A 156 -14.62 -27.56 -9.95
N GLY A 157 -14.25 -26.28 -10.11
CA GLY A 157 -14.90 -25.16 -9.40
C GLY A 157 -14.50 -24.99 -7.93
N SER A 158 -13.38 -25.57 -7.49
CA SER A 158 -12.90 -25.53 -6.11
C SER A 158 -12.32 -24.19 -5.65
N SER A 159 -12.03 -23.26 -6.55
CA SER A 159 -11.33 -22.00 -6.25
C SER A 159 -12.14 -21.12 -5.28
N ILE A 160 -13.43 -20.91 -5.51
CA ILE A 160 -14.28 -20.07 -4.66
C ILE A 160 -14.41 -20.64 -3.23
N PRO A 161 -14.79 -21.93 -3.03
CA PRO A 161 -14.86 -22.50 -1.68
C PRO A 161 -13.54 -22.45 -0.92
N VAL A 162 -12.42 -22.68 -1.60
CA VAL A 162 -11.09 -22.63 -0.97
C VAL A 162 -10.72 -21.21 -0.57
N LEU A 163 -11.01 -20.22 -1.43
CA LEU A 163 -10.78 -18.81 -1.11
C LEU A 163 -11.65 -18.36 0.08
N GLN A 164 -12.91 -18.79 0.13
CA GLN A 164 -13.81 -18.50 1.25
C GLN A 164 -13.26 -19.07 2.56
N ARG A 165 -12.92 -20.36 2.60
CA ARG A 165 -12.37 -21.01 3.80
C ARG A 165 -11.03 -20.44 4.23
N CYS A 166 -10.13 -20.15 3.29
CA CYS A 166 -8.86 -19.50 3.61
C CYS A 166 -9.08 -18.09 4.17
N GLN A 167 -10.06 -17.33 3.67
CA GLN A 167 -10.42 -16.04 4.24
C GLN A 167 -11.05 -16.17 5.63
N GLU A 168 -11.83 -17.20 5.91
CA GLU A 168 -12.35 -17.45 7.27
C GLU A 168 -11.22 -17.74 8.28
N ILE A 169 -10.16 -18.44 7.86
CA ILE A 169 -9.02 -18.78 8.72
C ILE A 169 -8.13 -17.54 8.96
N VAL A 170 -7.87 -16.76 7.91
CA VAL A 170 -6.89 -15.66 7.92
C VAL A 170 -7.53 -14.28 8.16
N GLY A 171 -8.84 -14.17 7.99
CA GLY A 171 -9.62 -12.92 7.99
C GLY A 171 -9.58 -12.15 6.65
N TYR A 172 -8.51 -12.29 5.88
CA TYR A 172 -8.33 -11.63 4.59
C TYR A 172 -7.39 -12.42 3.65
N LEU A 173 -7.30 -12.02 2.39
CA LEU A 173 -6.56 -12.74 1.34
C LEU A 173 -5.42 -11.87 0.77
N PRO A 174 -4.28 -11.71 1.48
CA PRO A 174 -3.13 -11.00 0.95
C PRO A 174 -2.47 -11.76 -0.21
N PRO A 175 -1.58 -11.10 -1.00
CA PRO A 175 -0.90 -11.73 -2.14
C PRO A 175 -0.17 -13.03 -1.79
N GLU A 176 0.40 -13.16 -0.59
CA GLU A 176 1.09 -14.38 -0.14
C GLU A 176 0.13 -15.56 0.04
N VAL A 177 -1.06 -15.33 0.61
CA VAL A 177 -2.13 -16.32 0.72
C VAL A 177 -2.62 -16.74 -0.67
N GLN A 178 -2.85 -15.77 -1.56
CA GLN A 178 -3.28 -16.04 -2.93
C GLN A 178 -2.27 -16.90 -3.70
N LYS A 179 -0.97 -16.60 -3.60
CA LYS A 179 0.11 -17.41 -4.21
C LYS A 179 0.11 -18.85 -3.68
N ARG A 180 -0.17 -19.04 -2.38
CA ARG A 180 -0.20 -20.36 -1.76
C ARG A 180 -1.39 -21.19 -2.23
N ILE A 181 -2.57 -20.59 -2.27
CA ILE A 181 -3.78 -21.21 -2.82
C ILE A 181 -3.58 -21.57 -4.30
N ALA A 182 -2.99 -20.66 -5.08
CA ALA A 182 -2.67 -20.89 -6.50
C ALA A 182 -1.78 -22.13 -6.68
N LYS A 183 -0.69 -22.26 -5.90
CA LYS A 183 0.19 -23.44 -5.92
C LYS A 183 -0.56 -24.73 -5.59
N GLY A 184 -1.44 -24.70 -4.59
CA GLY A 184 -2.12 -25.90 -4.16
C GLY A 184 -3.28 -26.34 -5.07
N LEU A 185 -3.93 -25.40 -5.77
CA LEU A 185 -4.99 -25.67 -6.75
C LEU A 185 -4.50 -25.83 -8.19
N ASN A 186 -3.18 -25.76 -8.43
CA ASN A 186 -2.57 -25.79 -9.75
C ASN A 186 -3.12 -24.70 -10.69
N MET A 187 -3.30 -23.50 -10.14
CA MET A 187 -3.71 -22.28 -10.84
C MET A 187 -2.57 -21.26 -10.82
N THR A 188 -2.61 -20.29 -11.71
CA THR A 188 -1.69 -19.15 -11.68
C THR A 188 -2.12 -18.14 -10.60
N PRO A 189 -1.18 -17.39 -9.99
CA PRO A 189 -1.53 -16.33 -9.06
C PRO A 189 -2.44 -15.26 -9.68
N ALA A 190 -2.33 -15.02 -10.99
CA ALA A 190 -3.18 -14.08 -11.71
C ALA A 190 -4.65 -14.51 -11.79
N GLU A 191 -4.91 -15.81 -11.98
CA GLU A 191 -6.29 -16.34 -11.99
C GLU A 191 -6.96 -16.20 -10.63
N ILE A 192 -6.24 -16.51 -9.55
CA ILE A 192 -6.75 -16.31 -8.19
C ILE A 192 -6.97 -14.83 -7.89
N HIS A 193 -6.04 -13.97 -8.29
CA HIS A 193 -6.18 -12.52 -8.11
C HIS A 193 -7.40 -11.96 -8.86
N SER A 194 -7.64 -12.43 -10.09
CA SER A 194 -8.83 -12.07 -10.88
C SER A 194 -10.12 -12.42 -10.14
N ILE A 195 -10.21 -13.62 -9.56
CA ILE A 195 -11.36 -14.03 -8.74
C ILE A 195 -11.52 -13.13 -7.50
N VAL A 196 -10.44 -12.92 -6.74
CA VAL A 196 -10.47 -12.13 -5.50
C VAL A 196 -10.84 -10.67 -5.76
N SER A 197 -10.38 -10.09 -6.87
CA SER A 197 -10.69 -8.72 -7.27
C SER A 197 -12.08 -8.56 -7.87
N PHE A 198 -12.63 -9.61 -8.48
CA PHE A 198 -13.96 -9.56 -9.11
C PHE A 198 -15.11 -9.69 -8.09
N TYR A 199 -14.98 -10.58 -7.10
CA TYR A 199 -16.03 -10.80 -6.10
C TYR A 199 -15.84 -9.89 -4.88
N SER A 200 -16.81 -9.00 -4.64
CA SER A 200 -16.82 -8.08 -3.48
C SER A 200 -16.83 -8.77 -2.11
N TYR A 201 -17.11 -10.06 -2.05
CA TYR A 201 -17.04 -10.86 -0.82
C TYR A 201 -15.59 -11.01 -0.32
N PHE A 202 -14.62 -11.09 -1.23
CA PHE A 202 -13.22 -11.27 -0.86
C PHE A 202 -12.56 -9.94 -0.53
N THR A 203 -11.62 -9.95 0.41
CA THR A 203 -10.89 -8.74 0.83
C THR A 203 -9.39 -9.01 0.89
N MET A 204 -8.62 -8.13 0.25
CA MET A 204 -7.15 -8.22 0.20
C MET A 204 -6.46 -7.49 1.36
N LYS A 205 -7.20 -6.64 2.07
CA LYS A 205 -6.77 -5.92 3.26
C LYS A 205 -7.41 -6.55 4.50
N PRO A 206 -6.80 -6.41 5.69
CA PRO A 206 -7.47 -6.78 6.92
C PRO A 206 -8.84 -6.09 6.99
N ARG A 207 -9.82 -6.77 7.59
CA ARG A 207 -11.09 -6.19 8.02
C ARG A 207 -11.10 -6.13 9.53
N GLY A 208 -11.80 -5.14 10.08
CA GLY A 208 -12.08 -5.13 11.50
C GLY A 208 -13.11 -6.20 11.85
N ASP A 209 -13.23 -6.55 13.12
CA ASP A 209 -14.25 -7.47 13.62
C ASP A 209 -15.67 -7.07 13.20
N HIS A 210 -15.93 -5.76 13.08
CA HIS A 210 -17.20 -5.17 12.65
C HIS A 210 -17.03 -4.31 11.40
N ASN A 211 -17.78 -4.63 10.34
CA ASN A 211 -17.71 -3.89 9.08
C ASN A 211 -18.84 -2.86 8.96
N ILE A 212 -18.49 -1.58 9.03
CA ILE A 212 -19.38 -0.44 8.88
C ILE A 212 -19.50 -0.08 7.40
N ARG A 213 -20.69 -0.29 6.82
CA ARG A 213 -21.02 0.06 5.43
C ARG A 213 -21.97 1.24 5.38
N ILE A 214 -21.57 2.32 4.72
CA ILE A 214 -22.39 3.53 4.56
C ILE A 214 -22.87 3.67 3.12
N CYS A 215 -24.17 3.91 2.96
CA CYS A 215 -24.76 4.16 1.65
C CYS A 215 -24.49 5.59 1.18
N LEU A 216 -23.78 5.74 0.04
CA LEU A 216 -23.60 7.00 -0.68
C LEU A 216 -24.54 7.10 -1.91
N GLY A 217 -25.64 6.36 -1.90
CA GLY A 217 -26.68 6.45 -2.92
C GLY A 217 -27.42 7.78 -2.86
N THR A 218 -28.10 8.14 -3.95
CA THR A 218 -28.73 9.46 -4.14
C THR A 218 -29.63 9.87 -2.96
N ALA A 219 -30.47 8.95 -2.44
CA ALA A 219 -31.36 9.24 -1.32
C ALA A 219 -30.62 9.57 -0.02
N CYS A 220 -29.47 8.92 0.24
CA CYS A 220 -28.65 9.20 1.41
C CYS A 220 -27.81 10.46 1.22
N TYR A 221 -27.29 10.68 0.00
CA TYR A 221 -26.54 11.87 -0.36
C TYR A 221 -27.34 13.16 -0.17
N VAL A 222 -28.58 13.22 -0.67
CA VAL A 222 -29.48 14.38 -0.50
C VAL A 222 -29.77 14.67 0.96
N LYS A 223 -29.77 13.65 1.82
CA LYS A 223 -29.93 13.78 3.27
C LYS A 223 -28.60 14.03 4.01
N ARG A 224 -27.54 14.41 3.30
CA ARG A 224 -26.22 14.82 3.83
C ARG A 224 -25.53 13.71 4.65
N VAL A 225 -25.59 12.48 4.16
CA VAL A 225 -24.90 11.32 4.77
C VAL A 225 -23.38 11.53 4.94
N GLU A 226 -22.77 12.44 4.19
CA GLU A 226 -21.37 12.83 4.35
C GLU A 226 -21.06 13.35 5.76
N GLU A 227 -22.00 14.02 6.44
CA GLU A 227 -21.79 14.46 7.82
C GLU A 227 -21.67 13.27 8.78
N VAL A 228 -22.44 12.22 8.53
CA VAL A 228 -22.38 10.96 9.29
C VAL A 228 -21.05 10.26 9.02
N LEU A 229 -20.64 10.18 7.75
CA LEU A 229 -19.36 9.61 7.35
C LEU A 229 -18.18 10.34 8.00
N ASN A 230 -18.13 11.67 7.91
CA ASN A 230 -17.07 12.47 8.53
C ASN A 230 -17.03 12.27 10.04
N LYS A 231 -18.19 12.14 10.70
CA LYS A 231 -18.23 11.90 12.13
C LYS A 231 -17.67 10.53 12.52
N ILE A 232 -17.89 9.52 11.69
CA ILE A 232 -17.31 8.19 11.87
C ILE A 232 -15.79 8.24 11.67
N LYS A 233 -15.31 8.93 10.63
CA LYS A 233 -13.88 9.13 10.38
C LYS A 233 -13.19 9.83 11.55
N GLU A 234 -13.77 10.90 12.09
CA GLU A 234 -13.24 11.62 13.26
C GLU A 234 -13.25 10.75 14.52
N GLY A 235 -14.34 10.01 14.74
CA GLY A 235 -14.52 9.20 15.95
C GLY A 235 -13.58 8.00 16.02
N LEU A 236 -13.40 7.32 14.88
CA LEU A 236 -12.56 6.12 14.77
C LEU A 236 -11.13 6.42 14.27
N LYS A 237 -10.86 7.65 13.82
CA LYS A 237 -9.58 8.10 13.24
C LYS A 237 -9.11 7.26 12.04
N ILE A 238 -10.04 6.83 11.20
CA ILE A 238 -9.78 6.03 9.99
C ILE A 238 -10.40 6.68 8.76
N ASP A 239 -9.84 6.42 7.57
CA ASP A 239 -10.46 6.78 6.30
C ASP A 239 -11.26 5.60 5.68
N VAL A 240 -11.97 5.87 4.57
CA VAL A 240 -12.74 4.86 3.85
C VAL A 240 -11.81 3.79 3.27
N GLY A 241 -12.10 2.53 3.58
CA GLY A 241 -11.31 1.37 3.19
C GLY A 241 -10.16 1.06 4.14
N GLU A 242 -10.12 1.70 5.30
CA GLU A 242 -9.17 1.44 6.38
C GLU A 242 -9.83 0.72 7.56
N VAL A 243 -8.98 0.19 8.44
CA VAL A 243 -9.35 -0.51 9.67
C VAL A 243 -8.75 0.24 10.84
N THR A 244 -9.46 0.28 11.96
CA THR A 244 -8.96 0.87 13.20
C THR A 244 -7.72 0.15 13.73
N GLU A 245 -6.86 0.87 14.47
CA GLU A 245 -5.62 0.30 15.05
C GLU A 245 -5.88 -0.90 15.95
N ASP A 246 -7.05 -0.93 16.62
CA ASP A 246 -7.51 -2.03 17.47
C ASP A 246 -8.08 -3.23 16.68
N LYS A 247 -8.06 -3.18 15.35
CA LYS A 247 -8.65 -4.16 14.43
C LYS A 247 -10.14 -4.43 14.67
N LYS A 248 -10.86 -3.50 15.30
CA LYS A 248 -12.25 -3.71 15.70
C LYS A 248 -13.27 -3.25 14.68
N PHE A 249 -13.02 -2.14 13.98
CA PHE A 249 -13.95 -1.58 13.00
C PHE A 249 -13.26 -1.39 11.64
N SER A 250 -13.96 -1.76 10.57
CA SER A 250 -13.62 -1.33 9.20
C SER A 250 -14.68 -0.40 8.64
N LEU A 251 -14.25 0.62 7.90
CA LEU A 251 -15.17 1.57 7.26
C LEU A 251 -15.19 1.38 5.75
N GLU A 252 -16.36 1.11 5.20
CA GLU A 252 -16.58 0.92 3.76
C GLU A 252 -17.76 1.78 3.29
N THR A 253 -17.66 2.32 2.07
CA THR A 253 -18.76 3.04 1.44
C THR A 253 -19.31 2.25 0.27
N VAL A 254 -20.63 2.13 0.20
CA VAL A 254 -21.33 1.40 -0.87
C VAL A 254 -22.29 2.31 -1.62
N ARG A 255 -22.61 1.97 -2.86
CA ARG A 255 -23.49 2.78 -3.71
C ARG A 255 -24.96 2.67 -3.32
N CYS A 256 -25.42 1.49 -2.91
CA CYS A 256 -26.81 1.28 -2.50
C CYS A 256 -26.90 0.11 -1.52
N LEU A 257 -27.67 0.30 -0.43
CA LEU A 257 -28.03 -0.74 0.53
C LEU A 257 -29.48 -1.21 0.38
N GLY A 258 -30.21 -0.72 -0.64
CA GLY A 258 -31.60 -1.12 -0.91
C GLY A 258 -32.65 -0.58 0.06
N ALA A 259 -32.26 0.09 1.15
CA ALA A 259 -33.15 0.58 2.19
C ALA A 259 -33.47 2.10 2.08
N CYS A 260 -33.77 2.60 0.89
CA CYS A 260 -33.96 4.04 0.65
C CYS A 260 -35.04 4.70 1.54
N GLY A 261 -36.06 3.95 1.98
CA GLY A 261 -37.08 4.43 2.91
C GLY A 261 -36.53 4.80 4.30
N LEU A 262 -35.39 4.24 4.68
CA LEU A 262 -34.70 4.49 5.95
C LEU A 262 -33.54 5.47 5.82
N ALA A 263 -33.36 6.12 4.66
CA ALA A 263 -32.23 7.01 4.42
C ALA A 263 -32.13 8.16 5.47
N PRO A 264 -30.92 8.53 5.94
CA PRO A 264 -29.62 7.92 5.63
C PRO A 264 -29.42 6.56 6.29
N VAL A 265 -28.82 5.62 5.55
CA VAL A 265 -28.65 4.22 5.98
C VAL A 265 -27.18 3.88 6.20
N MET A 266 -26.92 3.21 7.32
CA MET A 266 -25.66 2.56 7.66
C MET A 266 -25.96 1.10 8.01
N VAL A 267 -25.07 0.18 7.68
CA VAL A 267 -25.15 -1.22 8.08
C VAL A 267 -23.87 -1.57 8.81
N ILE A 268 -23.96 -2.18 9.98
CA ILE A 268 -22.81 -2.77 10.68
C ILE A 268 -23.03 -4.26 10.64
N ASP A 269 -22.12 -4.98 9.98
CA ASP A 269 -22.25 -6.42 9.71
C ASP A 269 -23.58 -6.75 9.00
N GLU A 270 -24.54 -7.35 9.71
CA GLU A 270 -25.87 -7.68 9.20
C GLU A 270 -26.97 -6.72 9.70
N GLU A 271 -26.67 -5.87 10.67
CA GLU A 271 -27.65 -4.98 11.30
C GLU A 271 -27.79 -3.65 10.55
N THR A 272 -29.04 -3.29 10.24
CA THR A 272 -29.35 -2.10 9.43
C THR A 272 -29.83 -0.94 10.31
N TYR A 273 -29.12 0.18 10.24
CA TYR A 273 -29.40 1.41 10.95
C TYR A 273 -29.95 2.47 10.01
N GLY A 274 -31.20 2.88 10.28
CA GLY A 274 -31.93 3.90 9.52
C GLY A 274 -31.98 5.26 10.22
N ALA A 275 -32.34 6.29 9.44
CA ALA A 275 -32.44 7.68 9.89
C ALA A 275 -31.19 8.13 10.67
N MET A 276 -30.03 7.78 10.12
CA MET A 276 -28.74 8.06 10.71
C MET A 276 -28.48 9.57 10.77
N ASN A 277 -27.92 10.00 11.89
CA ASN A 277 -27.46 11.36 12.10
C ASN A 277 -26.10 11.34 12.85
N PRO A 278 -25.30 12.42 12.80
CA PRO A 278 -23.99 12.45 13.44
C PRO A 278 -24.00 12.23 14.97
N LYS A 279 -25.14 12.48 15.64
CA LYS A 279 -25.27 12.29 17.10
C LYS A 279 -25.48 10.83 17.50
N LYS A 280 -26.16 10.05 16.67
CA LYS A 280 -26.41 8.61 16.89
C LYS A 280 -25.20 7.73 16.63
N VAL A 281 -24.25 8.21 15.82
CA VAL A 281 -23.03 7.46 15.46
C VAL A 281 -22.28 6.94 16.70
N PRO A 282 -21.92 7.76 17.69
CA PRO A 282 -21.14 7.28 18.83
C PRO A 282 -21.95 6.38 19.78
N GLU A 283 -23.28 6.50 19.79
CA GLU A 283 -24.15 5.62 20.58
C GLU A 283 -24.13 4.22 20.00
N ILE A 284 -24.34 4.09 18.68
CA ILE A 284 -24.32 2.81 17.98
C ILE A 284 -22.93 2.18 18.05
N LEU A 285 -21.85 2.94 17.84
CA LEU A 285 -20.50 2.39 17.91
C LEU A 285 -20.13 1.83 19.29
N LYS A 286 -20.73 2.34 20.37
CA LYS A 286 -20.51 1.81 21.73
C LYS A 286 -21.16 0.46 21.97
N GLU A 287 -22.24 0.14 21.24
CA GLU A 287 -22.92 -1.15 21.38
C GLU A 287 -22.04 -2.32 20.88
N TYR A 288 -21.10 -2.01 20.00
CA TYR A 288 -20.13 -2.96 19.46
C TYR A 288 -18.75 -2.82 20.11
N ALA A 289 -18.52 -1.85 21.02
CA ALA A 289 -17.23 -1.54 21.65
C ALA A 289 -16.85 -2.46 22.82
#